data_AF-A0A517QJZ7-F1
#
_entry.id   AF-A0A517QJZ7-F1
#
_cell.length_a   1.000
_cell.length_b   1.000
_cell.length_c   1.000
_cell.angle_alpha   90.00
_cell.angle_beta   90.00
_cell.angle_gamma   90.00
#
_symmetry.space_group_name_H-M   'P 1'
#
loop_
_entity.id
_entity.type
_entity.pdbx_description
1 polymer ?
#
loop_
_entity_poly.entity_id
_entity_poly.type
_entity_poly.pdbx_seq_one_letter_code
_entity_poly.pdbx_strand_id
1 'polypeptide(L)'
;MKLDFKILTGVLAIIVIGCDRQPPKDMQSLGSVEPVHLSDTNFHIEVIESQVPVLVDMWAPWCHPCIAMKPTIRDVTEDLNGTAKVGELNIEENPFIKEKYNIDKYPMLLIFVDGKEVQRLVGMKTHDELVEAVVTSTVRHNAGVN
;
A
#
# COMPACT_ATOMS: atom_id res chain seq x y z
N MET A 1 40.82 -24.09 -47.45
CA MET A 1 40.31 -25.42 -47.85
C MET A 1 40.88 -26.47 -46.90
N LYS A 2 40.08 -26.86 -45.91
CA LYS A 2 40.02 -28.17 -45.23
C LYS A 2 38.98 -28.02 -44.12
N LEU A 3 37.77 -28.40 -44.47
CA LEU A 3 36.62 -28.61 -43.59
C LEU A 3 36.68 -30.09 -43.22
N ASP A 4 36.62 -30.44 -41.94
CA ASP A 4 36.22 -31.79 -41.56
C ASP A 4 35.38 -31.77 -40.28
N PHE A 5 34.23 -32.42 -40.45
CA PHE A 5 33.01 -32.39 -39.67
C PHE A 5 32.99 -33.67 -38.82
N LYS A 6 33.16 -33.55 -37.50
CA LYS A 6 32.91 -34.65 -36.56
C LYS A 6 31.65 -34.38 -35.76
N ILE A 7 30.61 -34.98 -36.33
CA ILE A 7 29.24 -35.22 -35.89
C ILE A 7 29.19 -35.81 -34.46
N LEU A 8 28.33 -35.19 -33.63
CA LEU A 8 27.35 -35.85 -32.75
C LEU A 8 27.87 -36.78 -31.63
N THR A 9 28.03 -36.20 -30.44
CA THR A 9 27.80 -36.91 -29.16
C THR A 9 27.33 -35.91 -28.11
N GLY A 10 26.12 -36.08 -27.59
CA GLY A 10 25.78 -35.66 -26.22
C GLY A 10 24.80 -34.48 -26.09
N VAL A 11 23.51 -34.77 -26.25
CA VAL A 11 22.42 -33.97 -25.67
C VAL A 11 22.42 -34.18 -24.15
N LEU A 12 22.94 -33.25 -23.33
CA LEU A 12 22.53 -33.04 -21.94
C LEU A 12 23.22 -31.79 -21.32
N ALA A 13 22.62 -30.61 -21.48
CA ALA A 13 22.89 -29.45 -20.61
C ALA A 13 21.64 -28.57 -20.53
N ILE A 14 20.52 -29.18 -20.14
CA ILE A 14 19.45 -28.46 -19.46
C ILE A 14 19.80 -28.55 -17.97
N ILE A 15 19.53 -27.47 -17.22
CA ILE A 15 19.33 -27.38 -15.76
C ILE A 15 20.40 -26.54 -15.02
N VAL A 16 19.96 -25.31 -14.70
CA VAL A 16 20.23 -24.48 -13.50
C VAL A 16 21.56 -23.73 -13.43
N ILE A 17 21.52 -22.45 -13.83
CA ILE A 17 21.75 -21.34 -12.88
C ILE A 17 20.68 -20.28 -13.18
N GLY A 18 19.65 -20.22 -12.33
CA GLY A 18 18.88 -18.99 -12.19
C GLY A 18 19.83 -17.91 -11.68
N CYS A 19 20.10 -16.92 -12.49
CA CYS A 19 20.48 -15.61 -11.96
C CYS A 19 19.18 -14.84 -11.83
N ASP A 20 18.81 -14.60 -10.58
CA ASP A 20 17.69 -13.77 -10.16
C ASP A 20 17.54 -12.56 -11.09
N ARG A 21 16.45 -12.50 -11.84
CA ARG A 21 16.00 -11.24 -12.44
C ARG A 21 15.36 -10.42 -11.33
N GLN A 22 16.17 -9.91 -10.41
CA GLN A 22 15.72 -8.74 -9.65
C GLN A 22 15.58 -7.60 -10.66
N PRO A 23 14.38 -6.99 -10.78
CA PRO A 23 14.23 -5.83 -11.63
C PRO A 23 15.20 -4.72 -11.17
N PRO A 24 15.79 -3.96 -12.10
CA PRO A 24 16.68 -2.85 -11.78
C PRO A 24 15.98 -1.87 -10.83
N LYS A 25 16.71 -1.37 -9.83
CA LYS A 25 16.21 -0.47 -8.75
C LYS A 25 15.71 0.89 -9.29
N ASP A 26 15.94 1.12 -10.57
CA ASP A 26 15.67 2.31 -11.39
C ASP A 26 14.48 2.12 -12.36
N MET A 27 13.85 0.94 -12.40
CA MET A 27 12.53 0.74 -13.04
C MET A 27 11.38 1.12 -12.09
N GLN A 28 11.49 2.27 -11.42
CA GLN A 28 10.46 2.87 -10.54
C GLN A 28 10.23 4.36 -10.84
N SER A 29 10.54 4.81 -12.06
CA SER A 29 10.26 6.20 -12.43
C SER A 29 9.60 6.27 -13.78
N LEU A 30 8.27 6.41 -13.76
CA LEU A 30 7.46 7.29 -14.60
C LEU A 30 5.97 6.86 -14.45
N GLY A 31 5.36 7.22 -13.32
CA GLY A 31 3.89 7.27 -13.20
C GLY A 31 3.20 6.42 -12.13
N SER A 32 3.89 5.72 -11.22
CA SER A 32 3.20 5.00 -10.13
C SER A 32 2.61 5.99 -9.13
N VAL A 33 1.34 5.79 -8.77
CA VAL A 33 0.64 6.60 -7.78
C VAL A 33 1.01 6.03 -6.41
N GLU A 34 1.76 6.81 -5.62
CA GLU A 34 2.20 6.37 -4.29
C GLU A 34 1.29 6.95 -3.19
N PRO A 35 1.18 6.26 -2.04
CA PRO A 35 0.45 6.77 -0.89
C PRO A 35 0.98 8.14 -0.45
N VAL A 36 0.09 9.04 -0.08
CA VAL A 36 0.48 10.35 0.46
C VAL A 36 1.17 10.15 1.80
N HIS A 37 2.37 10.70 1.97
CA HIS A 37 3.05 10.68 3.25
C HIS A 37 2.39 11.68 4.21
N LEU A 38 1.78 11.16 5.28
CA LEU A 38 1.08 11.93 6.27
C LEU A 38 1.96 12.17 7.49
N SER A 39 1.76 13.34 8.08
CA SER A 39 2.42 13.77 9.30
C SER A 39 1.50 14.59 10.19
N ASP A 40 1.90 14.82 11.44
CA ASP A 40 1.19 15.67 12.39
C ASP A 40 0.90 17.08 11.82
N THR A 41 1.74 17.58 10.89
CA THR A 41 1.60 18.93 10.31
C THR A 41 0.67 18.99 9.11
N ASN A 42 0.52 17.91 8.34
CA ASN A 42 -0.30 17.92 7.11
C ASN A 42 -1.61 17.14 7.24
N PHE A 43 -1.79 16.34 8.32
CA PHE A 43 -2.95 15.48 8.49
C PHE A 43 -4.27 16.24 8.38
N HIS A 44 -4.33 17.46 8.91
CA HIS A 44 -5.53 18.28 8.82
C HIS A 44 -5.92 18.57 7.36
N ILE A 45 -4.98 19.06 6.56
CA ILE A 45 -5.21 19.42 5.17
C ILE A 45 -5.47 18.16 4.32
N GLU A 46 -4.65 17.12 4.52
CA GLU A 46 -4.68 15.94 3.65
C GLU A 46 -5.82 14.98 3.96
N VAL A 47 -6.27 14.91 5.22
CA VAL A 47 -7.27 13.94 5.68
C VAL A 47 -8.57 14.63 6.08
N ILE A 48 -8.49 15.66 6.93
CA ILE A 48 -9.70 16.27 7.52
C ILE A 48 -10.41 17.17 6.52
N GLU A 49 -9.66 17.95 5.73
CA GLU A 49 -10.19 18.83 4.69
C GLU A 49 -10.29 18.15 3.32
N SER A 50 -10.05 16.83 3.24
CA SER A 50 -10.11 16.09 1.99
C SER A 50 -11.52 16.10 1.39
N GLN A 51 -11.62 16.39 0.09
CA GLN A 51 -12.88 16.36 -0.68
C GLN A 51 -13.27 14.94 -1.13
N VAL A 52 -12.38 13.97 -0.92
CA VAL A 52 -12.59 12.55 -1.23
C VAL A 52 -12.36 11.71 0.02
N PRO A 53 -12.93 10.51 0.12
CA PRO A 53 -12.62 9.56 1.19
C PRO A 53 -11.12 9.32 1.31
N VAL A 54 -10.64 9.09 2.54
CA VAL A 54 -9.21 8.86 2.81
C VAL A 54 -9.01 7.58 3.60
N LEU A 55 -8.24 6.65 3.04
CA LEU A 55 -7.71 5.49 3.75
C LEU A 55 -6.32 5.83 4.30
N VAL A 56 -6.11 5.63 5.60
CA VAL A 56 -4.84 5.91 6.27
C VAL A 56 -4.25 4.62 6.85
N ASP A 57 -3.06 4.22 6.38
CA ASP A 57 -2.25 3.15 6.96
C ASP A 57 -1.39 3.69 8.11
N MET A 58 -1.69 3.25 9.34
CA MET A 58 -0.95 3.63 10.55
C MET A 58 0.13 2.58 10.80
N TRP A 59 1.37 2.89 10.43
CA TRP A 59 2.47 1.93 10.42
C TRP A 59 3.65 2.37 11.31
N ALA A 60 4.59 1.46 11.52
CA ALA A 60 5.86 1.71 12.20
C ALA A 60 6.97 0.81 11.60
N PRO A 61 8.24 1.22 11.63
CA PRO A 61 9.36 0.45 11.07
C PRO A 61 9.62 -0.87 11.82
N TRP A 62 9.24 -0.98 13.07
CA TRP A 62 9.31 -2.23 13.84
C TRP A 62 8.11 -3.16 13.61
N CYS A 63 7.04 -2.68 12.98
CA CYS A 63 5.84 -3.48 12.68
C CYS A 63 6.06 -4.28 11.39
N HIS A 64 6.65 -5.46 11.52
CA HIS A 64 6.90 -6.33 10.35
C HIS A 64 5.63 -6.67 9.54
N PRO A 65 4.47 -7.00 10.17
CA PRO A 65 3.23 -7.20 9.41
C PRO A 65 2.75 -5.96 8.66
N CYS A 66 3.00 -4.75 9.17
CA CYS A 66 2.67 -3.50 8.48
C CYS A 66 3.56 -3.34 7.23
N ILE A 67 4.86 -3.61 7.36
CA ILE A 67 5.80 -3.57 6.23
C ILE A 67 5.39 -4.55 5.14
N ALA A 68 4.94 -5.75 5.51
CA ALA A 68 4.45 -6.75 4.57
C ALA A 68 3.19 -6.31 3.80
N MET A 69 2.40 -5.37 4.35
CA MET A 69 1.23 -4.81 3.68
C MET A 69 1.55 -3.67 2.70
N LYS A 70 2.76 -3.10 2.71
CA LYS A 70 3.12 -1.98 1.83
C LYS A 70 2.84 -2.23 0.34
N PRO A 71 3.12 -3.41 -0.24
CA PRO A 71 2.75 -3.68 -1.63
C PRO A 71 1.24 -3.58 -1.86
N THR A 72 0.44 -4.20 -0.98
CA THR A 72 -1.03 -4.12 -1.03
C THR A 72 -1.53 -2.68 -0.93
N ILE A 73 -0.94 -1.86 -0.05
CA ILE A 73 -1.30 -0.44 0.10
C ILE A 73 -0.98 0.35 -1.17
N ARG A 74 0.15 0.05 -1.83
CA ARG A 74 0.51 0.68 -3.12
C ARG A 74 -0.46 0.29 -4.23
N ASP A 75 -0.78 -0.99 -4.36
CA ASP A 75 -1.75 -1.49 -5.36
C ASP A 75 -3.13 -0.83 -5.15
N VAL A 76 -3.61 -0.77 -3.91
CA VAL A 76 -4.88 -0.08 -3.57
C VAL A 76 -4.81 1.42 -3.86
N THR A 77 -3.64 2.05 -3.73
CA THR A 77 -3.46 3.47 -4.04
C THR A 77 -3.62 3.74 -5.53
N GLU A 78 -3.09 2.86 -6.38
CA GLU A 78 -3.24 2.95 -7.83
C GLU A 78 -4.71 2.77 -8.24
N ASP A 79 -5.39 1.75 -7.69
CA ASP A 79 -6.78 1.45 -8.01
C ASP A 79 -7.78 2.53 -7.54
N LEU A 80 -7.53 3.12 -6.37
CA LEU A 80 -8.40 4.16 -5.82
C LEU A 80 -8.09 5.56 -6.35
N ASN A 81 -7.04 5.73 -7.15
CA ASN A 81 -6.62 7.04 -7.65
C ASN A 81 -7.79 7.80 -8.31
N GLY A 82 -8.03 9.03 -7.85
CA GLY A 82 -9.12 9.88 -8.31
C GLY A 82 -10.50 9.59 -7.70
N THR A 83 -10.67 8.49 -6.96
CA THR A 83 -11.93 8.16 -6.24
C THR A 83 -11.79 8.27 -4.73
N ALA A 84 -10.63 7.89 -4.19
CA ALA A 84 -10.26 8.07 -2.80
C ALA A 84 -8.76 8.38 -2.71
N LYS A 85 -8.35 8.95 -1.58
CA LYS A 85 -6.94 9.18 -1.25
C LYS A 85 -6.46 8.04 -0.35
N VAL A 86 -5.25 7.56 -0.60
CA VAL A 86 -4.55 6.65 0.32
C VAL A 86 -3.36 7.39 0.90
N GLY A 87 -3.21 7.34 2.22
CA GLY A 87 -2.08 7.92 2.93
C GLY A 87 -1.43 6.93 3.88
N GLU A 88 -0.14 7.11 4.13
CA GLU A 88 0.60 6.35 5.14
C GLU A 88 1.11 7.30 6.22
N LEU A 89 1.07 6.86 7.48
CA LEU A 89 1.54 7.64 8.62
C LEU A 89 2.42 6.79 9.52
N ASN A 90 3.69 7.19 9.69
CA ASN A 90 4.59 6.58 10.65
C ASN A 90 4.25 7.07 12.07
N ILE A 91 3.71 6.19 12.90
CA ILE A 91 3.26 6.53 14.26
C ILE A 91 4.40 6.89 15.23
N GLU A 92 5.65 6.54 14.91
CA GLU A 92 6.80 6.90 15.76
C GLU A 92 7.21 8.36 15.60
N GLU A 93 7.03 8.89 14.39
CA GLU A 93 7.36 10.27 14.03
C GLU A 93 6.20 11.22 14.30
N ASN A 94 5.00 10.67 14.53
CA ASN A 94 3.74 11.42 14.60
C ASN A 94 2.96 11.12 15.89
N PRO A 95 3.50 11.48 17.08
CA PRO A 95 2.90 11.15 18.36
C PRO A 95 1.55 11.83 18.60
N PHE A 96 1.29 13.01 18.02
CA PHE A 96 0.03 13.71 18.23
C PHE A 96 -1.14 12.97 17.57
N ILE A 97 -0.98 12.57 16.31
CA ILE A 97 -1.99 11.76 15.61
C ILE A 97 -2.13 10.38 16.25
N LYS A 98 -1.03 9.73 16.64
CA LYS A 98 -1.05 8.45 17.35
C LYS A 98 -1.90 8.50 18.62
N GLU A 99 -1.70 9.52 19.46
CA GLU A 99 -2.45 9.71 20.70
C GLU A 99 -3.92 10.07 20.41
N LYS A 100 -4.16 11.03 19.50
CA LYS A 100 -5.51 11.52 19.16
C LYS A 100 -6.45 10.40 18.71
N TYR A 101 -5.95 9.45 17.92
CA TYR A 101 -6.75 8.34 17.39
C TYR A 101 -6.59 7.04 18.18
N ASN A 102 -5.85 7.09 19.30
CA ASN A 102 -5.59 5.96 20.19
C ASN A 102 -5.08 4.72 19.43
N ILE A 103 -3.96 4.88 18.72
CA ILE A 103 -3.36 3.80 17.91
C ILE A 103 -2.51 2.89 18.82
N ASP A 104 -3.11 1.80 19.28
CA ASP A 104 -2.54 0.81 20.20
C ASP A 104 -2.46 -0.62 19.65
N LYS A 105 -3.00 -0.85 18.45
CA LYS A 105 -3.00 -2.13 17.73
C LYS A 105 -2.41 -1.95 16.34
N TYR A 106 -1.78 -3.01 15.83
CA TYR A 106 -1.11 -2.99 14.53
C TYR A 106 -1.31 -4.34 13.80
N PRO A 107 -1.41 -4.35 12.46
CA PRO A 107 -1.68 -3.19 11.59
C PRO A 107 -3.01 -2.51 11.92
N MET A 108 -3.08 -1.19 11.73
CA MET A 108 -4.32 -0.41 11.89
C MET A 108 -4.51 0.51 10.70
N LEU A 109 -5.70 0.47 10.12
CA LEU A 109 -6.10 1.39 9.07
C LEU A 109 -7.36 2.15 9.48
N LEU A 110 -7.39 3.44 9.17
CA LEU A 110 -8.54 4.30 9.43
C LEU A 110 -9.11 4.80 8.11
N ILE A 111 -10.43 4.87 8.02
CA ILE A 111 -11.12 5.45 6.86
C ILE A 111 -11.84 6.71 7.30
N PHE A 112 -11.59 7.80 6.57
CA PHE A 112 -12.18 9.11 6.78
C PHE A 112 -13.09 9.49 5.62
N VAL A 113 -14.26 10.05 5.93
CA VAL A 113 -15.17 10.68 4.97
C VAL A 113 -15.69 11.97 5.59
N ASP A 114 -15.65 13.08 4.84
CA ASP A 114 -15.96 14.44 5.32
C ASP A 114 -15.22 14.79 6.63
N GLY A 115 -13.95 14.40 6.71
CA GLY A 115 -13.08 14.64 7.87
C GLY A 115 -13.43 13.87 9.14
N LYS A 116 -14.36 12.90 9.08
CA LYS A 116 -14.75 12.04 10.21
C LYS A 116 -14.21 10.63 10.02
N GLU A 117 -13.69 10.03 11.09
CA GLU A 117 -13.37 8.59 11.10
C GLU A 117 -14.69 7.80 11.02
N VAL A 118 -14.93 7.11 9.91
CA VAL A 118 -16.16 6.33 9.67
C VAL A 118 -15.94 4.84 9.86
N GLN A 119 -14.69 4.37 9.75
CA GLN A 119 -14.36 2.97 9.95
C GLN A 119 -12.91 2.81 10.40
N ARG A 120 -12.67 1.78 11.22
CA ARG A 120 -11.36 1.32 11.67
C ARG A 120 -11.19 -0.16 11.36
N LEU A 121 -10.06 -0.51 10.76
CA LEU A 121 -9.68 -1.88 10.44
C LEU A 121 -8.46 -2.26 11.26
N VAL A 122 -8.48 -3.45 11.86
CA VAL A 122 -7.36 -4.00 12.63
C VAL A 122 -6.90 -5.31 12.00
N GLY A 123 -5.59 -5.53 12.03
CA GLY A 123 -4.96 -6.72 11.47
C GLY A 123 -4.69 -6.59 9.98
N MET A 124 -4.08 -7.62 9.41
CA MET A 124 -3.79 -7.66 7.98
C MET A 124 -5.09 -7.63 7.16
N LYS A 125 -5.01 -7.00 5.99
CA LYS A 125 -6.09 -6.92 5.01
C LYS A 125 -5.54 -7.24 3.64
N THR A 126 -6.33 -7.95 2.87
CA THR A 126 -6.13 -8.16 1.44
C THR A 126 -6.48 -6.90 0.67
N HIS A 127 -6.06 -6.85 -0.60
CA HIS A 127 -6.41 -5.78 -1.52
C HIS A 127 -7.93 -5.53 -1.56
N ASP A 128 -8.69 -6.59 -1.84
CA ASP A 128 -10.14 -6.51 -2.04
C ASP A 128 -10.87 -6.05 -0.77
N GLU A 129 -10.44 -6.52 0.41
CA GLU A 129 -11.00 -6.07 1.69
C GLU A 129 -10.82 -4.56 1.91
N LEU A 130 -9.69 -3.98 1.48
CA LEU A 130 -9.43 -2.55 1.62
C LEU A 130 -10.28 -1.73 0.66
N VAL A 131 -10.35 -2.13 -0.62
CA VAL A 131 -11.19 -1.46 -1.62
C VAL A 131 -12.67 -1.54 -1.22
N GLU A 132 -13.14 -2.72 -0.83
CA GLU A 132 -14.51 -2.91 -0.37
C GLU A 132 -14.83 -2.07 0.87
N ALA A 133 -13.92 -2.02 1.85
CA ALA A 133 -14.11 -1.22 3.04
C ALA A 133 -14.28 0.27 2.70
N VAL A 134 -13.39 0.84 1.87
CA VAL A 134 -13.46 2.26 1.46
C VAL A 134 -14.78 2.56 0.74
N VAL A 135 -15.19 1.73 -0.21
CA VAL A 135 -16.44 1.92 -0.95
C VAL A 135 -17.64 1.81 -0.02
N THR A 136 -17.69 0.76 0.79
CA THR A 136 -18.82 0.47 1.67
C THR A 136 -18.97 1.53 2.76
N SER A 137 -17.89 1.95 3.41
CA SER A 137 -17.93 2.99 4.43
C SER A 137 -18.37 4.33 3.86
N THR A 138 -17.93 4.66 2.65
CA THR A 138 -18.34 5.89 1.95
C THR A 138 -19.83 5.90 1.65
N VAL A 139 -20.36 4.80 1.11
CA VAL A 139 -21.80 4.66 0.82
C VAL A 139 -22.62 4.74 2.11
N ARG A 140 -22.19 4.06 3.17
CA ARG A 140 -22.87 4.05 4.48
C ARG A 140 -22.92 5.44 5.12
N HIS A 141 -21.79 6.14 5.12
CA HIS A 141 -21.70 7.52 5.63
C HIS A 141 -22.62 8.47 4.86
N ASN A 142 -22.61 8.40 3.52
CA ASN A 142 -23.49 9.23 2.67
C ASN A 142 -24.98 8.90 2.84
N ALA A 143 -25.31 7.67 3.21
CA ALA A 143 -26.66 7.24 3.56
C ALA A 143 -27.08 7.61 4.99
N GLY A 144 -26.16 8.13 5.82
CA GLY A 144 -26.41 8.46 7.23
C GLY A 144 -26.51 7.24 8.15
N VAL A 145 -25.96 6.09 7.73
CA VAL A 145 -26.03 4.82 8.47
C VAL A 145 -24.64 4.48 9.03
N ASN A 146 -24.39 4.93 10.25
CA ASN A 146 -23.12 4.67 10.97
C ASN A 146 -23.22 3.34 11.73
#